data_AF-A0A4U8SQ24-F1
#
_entry.id   AF-A0A4U8SQ24-F1
#
_cell.length_a   1.000
_cell.length_b   1.000
_cell.length_c   1.000
_cell.angle_alpha   90.00
_cell.angle_beta   90.00
_cell.angle_gamma   90.00
#
_symmetry.space_group_name_H-M   'P 1'
#
loop_
_entity.id
_entity.type
_entity.pdbx_description
1 polymer ?
#
loop_
_entity_poly.entity_id
_entity_poly.type
_entity_poly.pdbx_seq_one_letter_code
_entity_poly.pdbx_strand_id
1 'polypeptide(L)'
;MRRGIVFVCIALFWISSLGILFAAAIDSSKGFLYWFLKDFLFQFLSLVGFLGVFSLFLARFYRNIHIEYFMFCFFGLSCWFFLGITSQMLGFDKAHPKAEVRTFDWLVFHYCINAIFCSLSVLGIYALFAKYKKIATLCFASAMLHFCLMFFLMYGFINWGEPMEEYKAGKISKNEKYK
;
A
#
# COMPACT_ATOMS: atom_id res chain seq x y z
N MET A 1 3.57 12.75 28.60
CA MET A 1 2.35 12.94 27.79
C MET A 1 2.52 12.58 26.30
N ARG A 2 3.43 13.22 25.53
CA ARG A 2 3.61 12.94 24.07
C ARG A 2 3.85 11.46 23.68
N ARG A 3 4.67 10.72 24.44
CA ARG A 3 4.96 9.30 24.12
C ARG A 3 3.80 8.35 24.39
N GLY A 4 2.97 8.65 25.38
CA GLY A 4 1.78 7.85 25.69
C GLY A 4 0.75 7.94 24.57
N ILE A 5 0.55 9.13 24.01
CA ILE A 5 -0.36 9.34 22.87
C ILE A 5 0.13 8.54 21.65
N VAL A 6 1.41 8.61 21.31
CA VAL A 6 1.98 7.84 20.18
C VAL A 6 1.78 6.33 20.37
N PHE A 7 2.00 5.82 21.58
CA PHE A 7 1.77 4.42 21.89
C PHE A 7 0.30 4.03 21.69
N VAL A 8 -0.63 4.82 22.22
CA VAL A 8 -2.08 4.59 22.08
C VAL A 8 -2.50 4.62 20.60
N CYS A 9 -2.00 5.58 19.81
CA CYS A 9 -2.31 5.65 18.38
C CYS A 9 -1.80 4.42 17.61
N ILE A 10 -0.57 3.97 17.87
CA ILE A 10 -0.01 2.78 17.23
C ILE A 10 -0.78 1.52 17.67
N ALA A 11 -1.17 1.44 18.95
CA ALA A 11 -1.97 0.34 19.45
C ALA A 11 -3.35 0.26 18.77
N LEU A 12 -4.06 1.40 18.72
CA LEU A 12 -5.35 1.51 18.04
C LEU A 12 -5.23 1.20 16.55
N PHE A 13 -4.15 1.64 15.89
CA PHE A 13 -3.90 1.31 14.49
C PHE A 13 -3.85 -0.20 14.29
N TRP A 14 -2.97 -0.91 15.00
CA TRP A 14 -2.81 -2.35 14.80
C TRP A 14 -4.08 -3.16 15.10
N ILE A 15 -4.74 -2.84 16.22
CA ILE A 15 -5.98 -3.50 16.62
C ILE A 15 -7.09 -3.23 15.59
N SER A 16 -7.24 -1.99 15.13
CA SER A 16 -8.28 -1.63 14.15
C SER A 16 -7.98 -2.24 12.78
N SER A 17 -6.72 -2.24 12.33
CA SER A 17 -6.32 -2.86 11.05
C SER A 17 -6.60 -4.36 11.05
N LEU A 18 -6.26 -5.08 12.14
CA LEU A 18 -6.64 -6.48 12.27
C LEU A 18 -8.16 -6.65 12.30
N GLY A 19 -8.88 -5.86 13.12
CA GLY A 19 -10.33 -5.92 13.20
C GLY A 19 -11.02 -5.77 11.84
N ILE A 20 -10.60 -4.77 11.05
CA ILE A 20 -11.11 -4.54 9.69
C ILE A 20 -10.76 -5.71 8.77
N LEU A 21 -9.52 -6.21 8.82
CA LEU A 21 -9.06 -7.32 7.98
C LEU A 21 -9.88 -8.59 8.24
N PHE A 22 -10.05 -8.97 9.51
CA PHE A 22 -10.83 -10.15 9.89
C PHE A 22 -12.33 -9.98 9.60
N ALA A 23 -12.90 -8.80 9.86
CA ALA A 23 -14.29 -8.52 9.50
C ALA A 23 -14.53 -8.68 7.99
N ALA A 24 -13.65 -8.11 7.16
CA ALA A 24 -13.73 -8.24 5.71
C ALA A 24 -13.65 -9.69 5.21
N ALA A 25 -12.87 -10.54 5.88
CA ALA A 25 -12.77 -11.96 5.55
C ALA A 25 -14.01 -12.77 6.00
N ILE A 26 -14.61 -12.41 7.14
CA ILE A 26 -15.84 -13.06 7.64
C ILE A 26 -17.03 -12.71 6.75
N ASP A 27 -17.17 -11.42 6.38
CA ASP A 27 -18.28 -10.93 5.55
C ASP A 27 -18.13 -11.28 4.06
N SER A 28 -17.00 -11.87 3.67
CA SER A 28 -16.75 -12.29 2.30
C SER A 28 -17.56 -13.54 1.91
N SER A 29 -18.06 -13.59 0.67
CA SER A 29 -18.77 -14.74 0.11
C SER A 29 -17.97 -16.06 0.11
N LYS A 30 -16.64 -15.99 0.18
CA LYS A 30 -15.76 -17.18 0.27
C LYS A 30 -15.53 -17.66 1.71
N GLY A 31 -15.88 -16.84 2.70
CA GLY A 31 -15.74 -17.11 4.12
C GLY A 31 -14.30 -17.04 4.66
N PHE A 32 -14.18 -16.89 5.97
CA PHE A 32 -12.90 -16.71 6.69
C PHE A 32 -11.86 -17.79 6.39
N LEU A 33 -12.27 -19.07 6.39
CA LEU A 33 -11.35 -20.20 6.23
C LEU A 33 -10.61 -20.17 4.88
N TYR A 34 -11.29 -19.71 3.82
CA TYR A 34 -10.68 -19.54 2.51
C TYR A 34 -9.57 -18.49 2.56
N TRP A 35 -9.86 -17.30 3.10
CA TRP A 35 -8.88 -16.21 3.20
C TRP A 35 -7.69 -16.58 4.09
N PHE A 36 -7.96 -17.25 5.21
CA PHE A 36 -6.92 -17.65 6.15
C PHE A 36 -5.98 -18.71 5.57
N LEU A 37 -6.45 -19.63 4.73
CA LEU A 37 -5.64 -20.75 4.22
C LEU A 37 -5.07 -20.53 2.82
N LYS A 38 -5.76 -19.77 1.96
CA LYS A 38 -5.43 -19.70 0.52
C LYS A 38 -5.03 -18.32 0.03
N ASP A 39 -5.31 -17.25 0.79
CA ASP A 39 -4.98 -15.90 0.35
C ASP A 39 -3.69 -15.41 1.01
N PHE A 40 -2.61 -15.36 0.22
CA PHE A 40 -1.28 -14.96 0.69
C PHE A 40 -1.26 -13.52 1.22
N LEU A 41 -2.00 -12.60 0.59
CA LEU A 41 -2.03 -11.21 1.02
C LEU A 41 -2.72 -11.08 2.38
N PHE A 42 -3.84 -11.77 2.58
CA PHE A 42 -4.53 -11.84 3.85
C PHE A 42 -3.63 -12.42 4.96
N GLN A 43 -2.95 -13.53 4.67
CA GLN A 43 -2.01 -14.16 5.60
C GLN A 43 -0.87 -13.22 5.97
N PHE A 44 -0.25 -12.58 4.98
CA PHE A 44 0.84 -11.64 5.17
C PHE A 44 0.42 -10.43 6.00
N LEU A 45 -0.70 -9.78 5.67
CA LEU A 45 -1.21 -8.63 6.40
C LEU A 45 -1.63 -8.99 7.84
N SER A 46 -2.20 -10.18 8.02
CA SER A 46 -2.52 -10.71 9.36
C SER A 46 -1.25 -10.89 10.18
N LEU A 47 -0.21 -11.50 9.60
CA LEU A 47 1.07 -11.70 10.27
C LEU A 47 1.72 -10.36 10.66
N VAL A 48 1.75 -9.39 9.74
CA VAL A 48 2.25 -8.04 10.01
C VAL A 48 1.46 -7.37 11.14
N GLY A 49 0.14 -7.48 11.14
CA GLY A 49 -0.70 -6.93 12.19
C GLY A 49 -0.46 -7.59 13.56
N PHE A 50 -0.36 -8.92 13.62
CA PHE A 50 -0.07 -9.65 14.85
C PHE A 50 1.32 -9.32 15.40
N LEU A 51 2.33 -9.22 14.54
CA LEU A 51 3.67 -8.74 14.92
C LEU A 51 3.63 -7.28 15.41
N GLY A 52 2.77 -6.45 14.81
CA GLY A 52 2.49 -5.09 15.26
C GLY A 52 1.95 -5.04 16.69
N VAL A 53 0.93 -5.85 17.00
CA VAL A 53 0.40 -5.99 18.36
C VAL A 53 1.47 -6.56 19.30
N PHE A 54 2.22 -7.57 18.88
CA PHE A 54 3.31 -8.14 19.66
C PHE A 54 4.40 -7.12 19.98
N SER A 55 4.71 -6.21 19.06
CA SER A 55 5.67 -5.13 19.27
C SER A 55 5.26 -4.17 20.41
N LEU A 56 3.96 -4.02 20.68
CA LEU A 56 3.45 -3.22 21.80
C LEU A 56 3.78 -3.89 23.14
N PHE A 57 3.65 -5.21 23.23
CA PHE A 57 4.06 -5.97 24.42
C PHE A 57 5.58 -5.93 24.61
N LEU A 58 6.33 -6.07 23.52
CA LEU A 58 7.79 -5.94 23.55
C LEU A 58 8.27 -4.56 23.96
N ALA A 59 7.44 -3.51 23.84
CA ALA A 59 7.80 -2.17 24.28
C ALA A 59 8.13 -2.08 25.78
N ARG A 60 7.67 -3.04 26.58
CA ARG A 60 8.05 -3.18 28.00
C ARG A 60 9.53 -3.52 28.18
N PHE A 61 10.12 -4.25 27.25
CA PHE A 61 11.50 -4.73 27.31
C PHE A 61 12.43 -3.93 26.40
N TYR A 62 11.93 -3.49 25.24
CA TYR A 62 12.70 -2.82 24.20
C TYR A 62 12.13 -1.43 23.90
N ARG A 63 12.89 -0.40 24.25
CA ARG A 63 12.47 0.99 24.10
C ARG A 63 12.28 1.35 22.62
N ASN A 64 11.10 1.89 22.30
CA ASN A 64 10.67 2.32 20.96
C ASN A 64 10.51 1.21 19.91
N ILE A 65 10.59 -0.08 20.27
CA ILE A 65 10.47 -1.17 19.28
C ILE A 65 9.16 -1.10 18.48
N HIS A 66 8.05 -0.72 19.13
CA HIS A 66 6.76 -0.51 18.49
C HIS A 66 6.77 0.64 17.47
N ILE A 67 7.54 1.70 17.71
CA ILE A 67 7.70 2.82 16.77
C ILE A 67 8.58 2.40 15.60
N GLU A 68 9.71 1.75 15.88
CA GLU A 68 10.64 1.28 14.84
C GLU A 68 9.97 0.25 13.92
N TYR A 69 9.24 -0.70 14.48
CA TYR A 69 8.43 -1.66 13.73
C TYR A 69 7.35 -0.97 12.90
N PHE A 70 6.61 -0.04 13.51
CA PHE A 70 5.57 0.72 12.82
C PHE A 70 6.13 1.50 11.61
N MET A 71 7.24 2.22 11.79
CA MET A 71 7.90 2.92 10.68
C MET A 71 8.40 1.94 9.61
N PHE A 72 9.01 0.83 10.01
CA PHE A 72 9.51 -0.19 9.10
C PHE A 72 8.39 -0.77 8.22
N CYS A 73 7.22 -1.06 8.79
CA CYS A 73 6.06 -1.52 8.04
C CYS A 73 5.64 -0.53 6.94
N PHE A 74 5.62 0.76 7.24
CA PHE A 74 5.25 1.77 6.23
C PHE A 74 6.31 1.95 5.14
N PHE A 75 7.59 1.81 5.46
CA PHE A 75 8.63 1.74 4.44
C PHE A 75 8.47 0.52 3.55
N GLY A 76 8.23 -0.64 4.15
CA GLY A 76 7.96 -1.89 3.42
C GLY A 76 6.76 -1.76 2.50
N LEU A 77 5.64 -1.20 2.98
CA LEU A 77 4.45 -0.95 2.17
C LEU A 77 4.72 -0.02 0.99
N SER A 78 5.49 1.04 1.21
CA SER A 78 5.89 1.98 0.15
C SER A 78 6.72 1.29 -0.95
N CYS A 79 7.68 0.44 -0.57
CA CYS A 79 8.44 -0.39 -1.51
C CYS A 79 7.54 -1.42 -2.22
N TRP A 80 6.62 -2.04 -1.49
CA TRP A 80 5.65 -2.99 -2.05
C TRP A 80 4.77 -2.34 -3.12
N PHE A 81 4.24 -1.13 -2.88
CA PHE A 81 3.48 -0.39 -3.88
C PHE A 81 4.28 -0.12 -5.14
N PHE A 82 5.53 0.32 -5.00
CA PHE A 82 6.40 0.52 -6.15
C PHE A 82 6.59 -0.76 -6.96
N LEU A 83 6.88 -1.89 -6.29
CA LEU A 83 7.05 -3.18 -6.97
C LEU A 83 5.76 -3.63 -7.67
N GLY A 84 4.60 -3.48 -7.03
CA GLY A 84 3.31 -3.82 -7.63
C GLY A 84 2.98 -2.98 -8.86
N ILE A 85 3.22 -1.66 -8.81
CA ILE A 85 3.02 -0.78 -9.98
C ILE A 85 4.02 -1.12 -11.09
N THR A 86 5.27 -1.42 -10.73
CA THR A 86 6.31 -1.79 -11.68
C THR A 86 5.99 -3.12 -12.37
N SER A 87 5.51 -4.14 -11.64
CA SER A 87 5.17 -5.43 -12.24
C SER A 87 4.03 -5.27 -13.25
N GLN A 88 3.04 -4.43 -12.93
CA GLN A 88 1.96 -4.12 -13.85
C GLN A 88 2.45 -3.32 -15.08
N MET A 89 3.39 -2.38 -14.88
CA MET A 89 4.01 -1.63 -15.99
C MET A 89 4.82 -2.48 -16.94
N LEU A 90 5.52 -3.49 -16.41
CA LEU A 90 6.27 -4.46 -17.21
C LEU A 90 5.36 -5.53 -17.82
N GLY A 91 4.06 -5.53 -17.53
CA GLY A 91 3.08 -6.49 -18.05
C GLY A 91 3.15 -7.87 -17.40
N PHE A 92 3.83 -8.01 -16.25
CA PHE A 92 3.87 -9.26 -15.50
C PHE A 92 2.55 -9.55 -14.78
N ASP A 93 1.88 -8.51 -14.28
CA ASP A 93 0.59 -8.60 -13.61
C ASP A 93 -0.49 -7.83 -14.36
N LYS A 94 -1.70 -8.39 -14.39
CA LYS A 94 -2.86 -7.69 -14.95
C LYS A 94 -3.28 -6.54 -14.04
N ALA A 95 -3.62 -5.41 -14.66
CA ALA A 95 -4.28 -4.31 -13.98
C ALA A 95 -5.64 -4.73 -13.38
N HIS A 96 -6.12 -3.96 -12.41
CA HIS A 96 -7.44 -4.18 -11.83
C HIS A 96 -8.54 -3.90 -12.88
N PRO A 97 -9.58 -4.76 -13.01
CA PRO A 97 -10.60 -4.66 -14.08
C PRO A 97 -11.49 -3.40 -14.06
N LYS A 98 -11.38 -2.54 -13.04
CA LYS A 98 -12.16 -1.29 -12.91
C LYS A 98 -11.40 -0.04 -13.31
N ALA A 99 -10.23 -0.20 -13.89
CA ALA A 99 -9.34 0.91 -13.98
C ALA A 99 -9.52 1.76 -15.23
N GLU A 100 -9.29 3.06 -15.07
CA GLU A 100 -9.31 4.00 -16.19
C GLU A 100 -8.05 3.86 -17.05
N VAL A 101 -8.22 4.04 -18.36
CA VAL A 101 -7.11 4.08 -19.32
C VAL A 101 -6.36 5.38 -19.12
N ARG A 102 -5.10 5.32 -18.66
CA ARG A 102 -4.21 6.49 -18.59
C ARG A 102 -3.31 6.56 -19.81
N THR A 103 -2.96 7.79 -20.21
CA THR A 103 -1.94 8.00 -21.25
C THR A 103 -0.56 7.56 -20.75
N PHE A 104 0.31 7.19 -21.68
CA PHE A 104 1.66 6.74 -21.37
C PHE A 104 2.48 7.79 -20.60
N ASP A 105 2.35 9.08 -20.91
CA ASP A 105 3.08 10.15 -20.20
C ASP A 105 2.67 10.24 -18.72
N TRP A 106 1.37 10.15 -18.45
CA TRP A 106 0.85 10.13 -17.09
C TRP A 106 1.37 8.93 -16.32
N LEU A 107 1.50 7.80 -16.97
CA LEU A 107 2.03 6.60 -16.36
C LEU A 107 3.51 6.72 -16.00
N VAL A 108 4.34 7.19 -16.93
CA VAL A 108 5.78 7.42 -16.68
C VAL A 108 5.96 8.38 -15.51
N PHE A 109 5.14 9.44 -15.44
CA PHE A 109 5.13 10.36 -14.30
C PHE A 109 4.82 9.65 -12.97
N HIS A 110 3.81 8.79 -12.92
CA HIS A 110 3.49 8.03 -11.70
C HIS A 110 4.61 7.06 -11.34
N TYR A 111 5.19 6.36 -12.31
CA TYR A 111 6.33 5.47 -12.08
C TYR A 111 7.51 6.24 -11.45
N CYS A 112 7.87 7.39 -11.99
CA CYS A 112 8.94 8.25 -11.45
C CYS A 112 8.65 8.70 -10.02
N ILE A 113 7.41 9.12 -9.71
CA ILE A 113 7.02 9.51 -8.35
C ILE A 113 7.15 8.33 -7.39
N ASN A 114 6.61 7.16 -7.75
CA ASN A 114 6.71 5.96 -6.92
C ASN A 114 8.17 5.55 -6.69
N ALA A 115 9.04 5.69 -7.70
CA ALA A 115 10.48 5.41 -7.57
C ALA A 115 11.17 6.34 -6.56
N ILE A 116 10.83 7.63 -6.55
CA ILE A 116 11.34 8.60 -5.56
C ILE A 116 10.91 8.18 -4.15
N PHE A 117 9.64 7.89 -3.94
CA PHE A 117 9.14 7.49 -2.61
C PHE A 117 9.69 6.13 -2.16
N CYS A 118 9.87 5.19 -3.08
CA CYS A 118 10.55 3.92 -2.82
C CYS A 118 12.00 4.17 -2.36
N SER A 119 12.75 5.01 -3.08
CA SER A 119 14.13 5.37 -2.73
C SER A 119 14.22 6.02 -1.34
N LEU A 120 13.29 6.93 -1.02
CA LEU A 120 13.18 7.53 0.31
C LEU A 120 12.82 6.50 1.40
N SER A 121 12.06 5.46 1.05
CA SER A 121 11.70 4.38 1.97
C SER A 121 12.88 3.45 2.23
N VAL A 122 13.67 3.13 1.21
CA VAL A 122 14.95 2.41 1.36
C VAL A 122 15.92 3.20 2.24
N LEU A 123 16.04 4.52 2.01
CA LEU A 123 16.82 5.39 2.89
C LEU A 123 16.27 5.41 4.33
N GLY A 124 14.95 5.38 4.49
CA GLY A 124 14.27 5.29 5.78
C GLY A 124 14.59 4.01 6.54
N ILE A 125 14.59 2.86 5.85
CA ILE A 125 14.99 1.56 6.39
C ILE A 125 16.45 1.61 6.84
N TYR A 126 17.34 2.10 5.99
CA TYR A 126 18.76 2.29 6.35
C TYR A 126 18.91 3.19 7.59
N ALA A 127 18.21 4.32 7.61
CA ALA A 127 18.25 5.26 8.73
C ALA A 127 17.70 4.66 10.04
N LEU A 128 16.71 3.77 9.99
CA LEU A 128 16.23 3.03 11.16
C LEU A 128 17.31 2.13 11.74
N PHE A 129 17.98 1.33 10.91
CA PHE A 129 19.04 0.41 11.34
C PHE A 129 20.30 1.16 11.81
N ALA A 130 20.69 2.22 11.10
CA ALA A 130 21.79 3.11 11.47
C ALA A 130 21.45 4.07 12.63
N LYS A 131 20.23 4.00 13.19
CA LYS A 131 19.74 4.82 14.30
C LYS A 131 19.75 6.34 14.04
N TYR A 132 19.65 6.77 12.78
CA TYR A 132 19.51 8.16 12.35
C TYR A 132 18.05 8.64 12.45
N LYS A 133 17.58 8.88 13.68
CA LYS A 133 16.16 9.14 13.99
C LYS A 133 15.54 10.30 13.20
N LYS A 134 16.27 11.39 12.97
CA LYS A 134 15.76 12.56 12.22
C LYS A 134 15.48 12.21 10.77
N ILE A 135 16.42 11.51 10.12
CA ILE A 135 16.28 11.05 8.74
C ILE A 135 15.16 10.02 8.64
N ALA A 136 15.11 9.04 9.55
CA ALA A 136 14.05 8.06 9.59
C ALA A 136 12.66 8.71 9.75
N THR A 137 12.53 9.76 10.58
CA THR A 137 11.26 10.49 10.76
C THR A 137 10.86 11.24 9.49
N LEU A 138 11.81 11.88 8.80
CA LEU A 138 11.56 12.57 7.54
C LEU A 138 11.10 11.58 6.45
N CYS A 139 11.83 10.47 6.30
CA CYS A 139 11.44 9.39 5.40
C CYS A 139 10.07 8.81 5.75
N PHE A 140 9.74 8.71 7.05
CA PHE A 140 8.43 8.22 7.48
C PHE A 140 7.30 9.16 7.06
N ALA A 141 7.50 10.48 7.18
CA ALA A 141 6.55 11.45 6.65
C ALA A 141 6.38 11.33 5.13
N SER A 142 7.46 11.07 4.38
CA SER A 142 7.34 10.85 2.93
C SER A 142 6.65 9.52 2.60
N ALA A 143 6.84 8.46 3.37
CA ALA A 143 6.11 7.20 3.22
C ALA A 143 4.60 7.36 3.53
N MET A 144 4.25 8.16 4.55
CA MET A 144 2.84 8.55 4.80
C MET A 144 2.25 9.30 3.61
N LEU A 145 2.98 10.29 3.09
CA LEU A 145 2.54 11.04 1.92
C LEU A 145 2.36 10.13 0.71
N HIS A 146 3.29 9.19 0.50
CA HIS A 146 3.18 8.20 -0.56
C HIS A 146 1.91 7.36 -0.44
N PHE A 147 1.61 6.87 0.77
CA PHE A 147 0.40 6.11 1.05
C PHE A 147 -0.86 6.93 0.76
N CYS A 148 -0.93 8.16 1.25
CA CYS A 148 -2.04 9.07 0.96
C CYS A 148 -2.19 9.29 -0.56
N LEU A 149 -1.10 9.58 -1.27
CA LEU A 149 -1.11 9.78 -2.72
C LEU A 149 -1.60 8.52 -3.45
N MET A 150 -1.15 7.32 -3.05
CA MET A 150 -1.62 6.07 -3.67
C MET A 150 -3.11 5.81 -3.41
N PHE A 151 -3.59 6.06 -2.19
CA PHE A 151 -5.02 5.93 -1.87
C PHE A 151 -5.89 6.94 -2.60
N PHE A 152 -5.46 8.19 -2.71
CA PHE A 152 -6.24 9.25 -3.40
C PHE A 152 -6.13 9.19 -4.92
N LEU A 153 -4.99 8.77 -5.48
CA LEU A 153 -4.72 8.89 -6.92
C LEU A 153 -4.80 7.57 -7.69
N MET A 154 -4.63 6.41 -7.06
CA MET A 154 -4.29 5.17 -7.80
C MET A 154 -5.25 3.99 -7.57
N TYR A 155 -5.83 3.81 -6.38
CA TYR A 155 -6.71 2.65 -6.11
C TYR A 155 -8.07 2.64 -6.86
N GLY A 156 -8.29 3.57 -7.79
CA GLY A 156 -9.40 3.55 -8.75
C GLY A 156 -9.01 3.52 -10.25
N PHE A 157 -7.73 3.57 -10.64
CA PHE A 157 -7.38 4.24 -11.91
C PHE A 157 -6.29 3.65 -12.84
N ILE A 158 -5.78 2.42 -12.67
CA ILE A 158 -4.73 1.91 -13.59
C ILE A 158 -5.13 0.65 -14.36
N ASN A 159 -5.50 0.82 -15.65
CA ASN A 159 -5.69 -0.28 -16.61
C ASN A 159 -4.58 -0.25 -17.65
N TRP A 160 -4.07 -1.43 -17.98
CA TRP A 160 -2.99 -1.62 -18.94
C TRP A 160 -3.58 -2.20 -20.21
N GLY A 161 -3.53 -1.42 -21.29
CA GLY A 161 -3.81 -1.90 -22.64
C GLY A 161 -5.27 -2.22 -22.92
N GLU A 162 -6.06 -1.19 -23.20
CA GLU A 162 -6.91 -1.27 -24.39
C GLU A 162 -6.16 -0.53 -25.52
N PRO A 163 -5.99 -1.11 -26.70
CA PRO A 163 -5.48 -0.36 -27.84
C PRO A 163 -6.40 0.84 -28.05
N MET A 164 -5.82 2.02 -28.29
CA MET A 164 -6.56 3.27 -28.51
C MET A 164 -7.60 3.17 -29.65
N GLU A 165 -7.57 2.08 -30.41
CA GLU A 165 -8.52 1.72 -31.46
C GLU A 165 -9.88 1.24 -30.93
N GLU A 166 -9.96 0.49 -29.82
CA GLU A 166 -11.26 0.03 -29.28
C GLU A 166 -12.03 1.17 -28.60
N TYR A 167 -11.34 2.10 -27.93
CA TYR A 167 -11.98 3.30 -27.38
C TYR A 167 -12.52 4.23 -28.48
N LYS A 168 -11.83 4.31 -29.63
CA LYS A 168 -12.33 5.00 -30.83
C LYS A 168 -13.49 4.24 -31.48
N ALA A 169 -13.40 2.92 -31.62
CA ALA A 169 -14.45 2.08 -32.21
C ALA A 169 -15.74 2.07 -31.38
N GLY A 170 -15.64 2.05 -30.04
CA GLY A 170 -16.79 2.13 -29.13
C GLY A 170 -17.48 3.50 -29.11
N LYS A 171 -16.73 4.59 -29.35
CA LYS A 171 -17.32 5.93 -29.55
C LYS A 171 -17.98 6.07 -30.92
N ILE A 172 -17.41 5.46 -31.97
CA ILE A 172 -18.00 5.47 -33.32
C ILE A 172 -19.28 4.63 -33.35
N SER A 173 -19.31 3.42 -32.77
CA SER A 173 -20.50 2.56 -32.78
C SER A 173 -21.66 3.10 -31.93
N LYS A 174 -21.36 3.86 -30.86
CA LYS A 174 -22.39 4.59 -30.10
C LYS A 174 -22.98 5.77 -30.89
N ASN A 175 -22.20 6.47 -31.71
CA ASN A 175 -22.72 7.58 -32.51
C ASN A 175 -23.49 7.12 -33.77
N GLU A 176 -23.23 5.92 -34.28
CA GLU A 176 -24.02 5.34 -35.39
C GLU A 176 -25.37 4.78 -34.95
N LYS A 177 -25.54 4.42 -33.67
CA LYS A 177 -26.82 3.96 -33.12
C LYS A 177 -27.86 5.07 -32.88
N TYR A 178 -27.47 6.33 -33.04
CA TYR A 178 -28.32 7.52 -32.84
C TYR A 178 -28.39 8.42 -34.09
N LYS A 179 -28.20 7.86 -35.29
CA LYS A 179 -28.50 8.53 -36.56
C LYS A 179 -29.57 7.79 -37.33
#